data_AF-S6HND1-F1
#
_entry.id   AF-S6HND1-F1
#
_cell.length_a   1.000
_cell.length_b   1.000
_cell.length_c   1.000
_cell.angle_alpha   90.00
_cell.angle_beta   90.00
_cell.angle_gamma   90.00
#
_symmetry.space_group_name_H-M   'P 1'
#
loop_
_entity.id
_entity.type
_entity.pdbx_description
1 polymer ?
#
loop_
_entity_poly.entity_id
_entity_poly.type
_entity_poly.pdbx_seq_one_letter_code
_entity_poly.pdbx_strand_id
1 'polypeptide(L)'
;MTQEIEDKKKYLLHWMYDFIEDDDEPAYLKSDVEEFDQIISSFIKMVGESDDRADFCWISATVEALVKNLNQLNLKHEQQLIETDQCEDICQLIRLVIEKAGHECATDITAEWREW
;
A
#
# COMPACT_ATOMS: atom_id res chain seq x y z
N MET A 1 7.77 -12.46 -8.14
CA MET A 1 7.79 -11.23 -7.33
C MET A 1 9.20 -10.66 -7.35
N THR A 2 9.34 -9.37 -7.62
CA THR A 2 10.64 -8.72 -7.86
C THR A 2 11.26 -8.26 -6.54
N GLN A 3 12.58 -8.38 -6.37
CA GLN A 3 13.32 -7.93 -5.17
C GLN A 3 13.01 -6.47 -4.81
N GLU A 4 12.84 -5.62 -5.81
CA GLU A 4 12.52 -4.19 -5.68
C GLU A 4 11.19 -3.93 -4.94
N ILE A 5 10.15 -4.72 -5.21
CA ILE A 5 8.84 -4.62 -4.54
C ILE A 5 8.98 -4.99 -3.06
N GLU A 6 9.71 -6.07 -2.78
CA GLU A 6 9.96 -6.55 -1.42
C GLU A 6 10.76 -5.55 -0.60
N ASP A 7 11.78 -4.93 -1.19
CA ASP A 7 12.61 -3.96 -0.49
C ASP A 7 11.82 -2.69 -0.17
N LYS A 8 11.00 -2.19 -1.09
CA LYS A 8 10.16 -1.02 -0.86
C LYS A 8 9.07 -1.26 0.18
N LYS A 9 8.47 -2.46 0.16
CA LYS A 9 7.53 -2.88 1.20
C LYS A 9 8.21 -2.98 2.57
N LYS A 10 9.40 -3.58 2.66
CA LYS A 10 10.17 -3.65 3.91
C LYS A 10 10.54 -2.28 4.44
N TYR A 11 10.89 -1.35 3.55
CA TYR A 11 11.18 0.04 3.93
C TYR A 11 9.97 0.71 4.59
N LEU A 12 8.78 0.58 4.01
CA LEU A 12 7.53 1.08 4.62
C LEU A 12 7.29 0.48 6.01
N LEU A 13 7.35 -0.85 6.12
CA LEU A 13 7.13 -1.55 7.38
C LEU A 13 8.16 -1.15 8.45
N HIS A 14 9.41 -0.94 8.06
CA HIS A 14 10.47 -0.52 8.98
C HIS A 14 10.09 0.77 9.69
N TRP A 15 9.66 1.81 8.97
CA TRP A 15 9.29 3.08 9.59
C TRP A 15 8.04 2.99 10.45
N MET A 16 7.06 2.17 10.06
CA MET A 16 5.86 1.96 10.88
C MET A 16 6.21 1.30 12.22
N TYR A 17 7.16 0.35 12.23
CA TYR A 17 7.64 -0.28 13.46
C TYR A 17 8.57 0.63 14.27
N ASP A 18 9.43 1.41 13.61
CA ASP A 18 10.32 2.39 14.24
C ASP A 18 9.52 3.39 15.09
N PHE A 19 8.41 3.91 14.54
CA PHE A 19 7.47 4.78 15.27
C PHE A 19 6.92 4.14 16.55
N ILE A 20 6.58 2.84 16.52
CA ILE A 20 6.07 2.12 17.70
C ILE A 20 7.16 1.97 18.77
N GLU A 21 8.42 1.77 18.36
CA GLU A 21 9.54 1.58 19.29
C GLU A 21 9.97 2.89 19.96
N ASP A 22 9.73 4.03 19.31
CA ASP A 22 10.11 5.37 19.77
C ASP A 22 9.05 6.08 20.65
N ASP A 23 7.85 5.51 20.81
CA ASP A 23 6.76 6.08 21.61
C ASP A 23 6.29 5.12 22.73
N ASP A 24 6.20 5.63 23.96
CA ASP A 24 5.70 4.87 25.12
C ASP A 24 4.18 4.59 25.02
N GLU A 25 3.44 5.45 24.30
CA GLU A 25 1.99 5.33 24.05
C GLU A 25 1.69 5.52 22.55
N PRO A 26 2.12 4.58 21.69
CA PRO A 26 2.03 4.75 20.24
C PRO A 26 0.57 4.76 19.78
N ALA A 27 0.29 5.57 18.77
CA ALA A 27 -1.04 5.75 18.17
C ALA A 27 -1.66 4.47 17.58
N TYR A 28 -0.81 3.52 17.23
CA TYR A 28 -1.16 2.22 16.69
C TYR A 28 -0.16 1.17 17.19
N LEU A 29 -0.55 -0.09 17.11
CA LEU A 29 0.19 -1.22 17.62
C LEU A 29 0.78 -2.06 16.48
N LYS A 30 1.67 -2.97 16.86
CA LYS A 30 2.25 -3.96 15.94
C LYS A 30 1.18 -4.74 15.15
N SER A 31 0.05 -5.07 15.76
CA SER A 31 -1.07 -5.75 15.08
C SER A 31 -1.65 -4.94 13.93
N ASP A 32 -1.60 -3.61 14.02
CA ASP A 32 -2.16 -2.71 13.01
C ASP A 32 -1.19 -2.60 11.81
N VAL A 33 0.12 -2.60 12.10
CA VAL A 33 1.17 -2.72 11.06
C VAL A 33 1.10 -4.09 10.38
N GLU A 34 0.77 -5.16 11.10
CA GLU A 34 0.52 -6.48 10.53
C GLU A 34 -0.75 -6.49 9.65
N GLU A 35 -1.81 -5.75 10.00
CA GLU A 35 -3.00 -5.59 9.15
C GLU A 35 -2.65 -4.84 7.85
N PHE A 36 -1.88 -3.74 7.95
CA PHE A 36 -1.34 -3.02 6.79
C PHE A 36 -0.51 -3.95 5.89
N ASP A 37 0.41 -4.72 6.48
CA ASP A 37 1.25 -5.68 5.77
C ASP A 37 0.40 -6.71 5.00
N GLN A 38 -0.67 -7.23 5.61
CA GLN A 38 -1.57 -8.18 4.97
C GLN A 38 -2.33 -7.56 3.80
N ILE A 39 -2.82 -6.33 3.93
CA ILE A 39 -3.51 -5.60 2.86
C ILE A 39 -2.57 -5.41 1.67
N ILE A 40 -1.36 -4.89 1.91
CA ILE A 40 -0.35 -4.65 0.87
C ILE A 40 0.10 -5.97 0.22
N SER A 41 0.37 -7.00 1.02
CA SER A 41 0.77 -8.33 0.52
C SER A 41 -0.30 -8.96 -0.36
N SER A 42 -1.57 -8.82 0.02
CA SER A 42 -2.70 -9.35 -0.74
C SER A 42 -2.81 -8.67 -2.10
N PHE A 43 -2.62 -7.35 -2.14
CA PHE A 43 -2.56 -6.59 -3.39
C PHE A 43 -1.38 -7.02 -4.27
N ILE A 44 -0.17 -7.06 -3.72
CA ILE A 44 1.04 -7.46 -4.45
C ILE A 44 0.87 -8.86 -5.05
N LYS A 45 0.32 -9.80 -4.28
CA LYS A 45 0.04 -11.15 -4.76
C LYS A 45 -1.02 -11.15 -5.87
N MET A 46 -2.14 -10.46 -5.65
CA MET A 46 -3.26 -10.43 -6.60
C MET A 46 -2.85 -9.89 -7.97
N VAL A 47 -2.11 -8.78 -7.99
CA VAL A 47 -1.60 -8.17 -9.24
C VAL A 47 -0.38 -8.92 -9.77
N GLY A 48 0.48 -9.45 -8.90
CA GLY A 48 1.64 -10.25 -9.33
C GLY A 48 1.28 -11.62 -9.93
N GLU A 49 0.09 -12.14 -9.63
CA GLU A 49 -0.46 -13.38 -10.18
C GLU A 49 -1.48 -13.14 -11.31
N SER A 50 -1.79 -11.87 -11.64
CA SER A 50 -2.67 -11.58 -12.77
C SER A 50 -2.00 -11.90 -14.10
N ASP A 51 -2.77 -12.38 -15.07
CA ASP A 51 -2.31 -12.52 -16.46
C ASP A 51 -2.10 -11.13 -17.06
N ASP A 52 -1.14 -10.98 -17.98
CA ASP A 52 -0.87 -9.75 -18.74
C ASP A 52 -2.12 -9.23 -19.49
N ARG A 53 -3.17 -10.05 -19.58
CA ARG A 53 -4.48 -9.74 -20.14
C ARG A 53 -5.44 -9.04 -19.19
N ALA A 54 -5.08 -8.84 -17.93
CA ALA A 54 -5.92 -8.07 -17.01
C ALA A 54 -6.16 -6.69 -17.63
N ASP A 55 -7.43 -6.34 -17.81
CA ASP A 55 -7.75 -5.07 -18.43
C ASP A 55 -7.57 -3.92 -17.42
N PHE A 56 -7.52 -2.70 -17.97
CA PHE A 56 -7.38 -1.50 -17.15
C PHE A 56 -8.51 -1.36 -16.12
N CYS A 57 -9.73 -1.82 -16.43
CA CYS A 57 -10.86 -1.77 -15.52
C CYS A 57 -10.61 -2.64 -14.28
N TRP A 58 -10.06 -3.85 -14.45
CA TRP A 58 -9.69 -4.72 -13.36
C TRP A 58 -8.57 -4.13 -12.49
N ILE A 59 -7.54 -3.56 -13.11
CA ILE A 59 -6.45 -2.89 -12.39
C ILE A 59 -6.98 -1.71 -11.58
N SER A 60 -7.79 -0.86 -12.22
CA SER A 60 -8.43 0.31 -11.58
C SER A 60 -9.27 -0.11 -10.37
N ALA A 61 -10.12 -1.13 -10.51
CA ALA A 61 -10.96 -1.63 -9.41
C ALA A 61 -10.13 -2.25 -8.27
N THR A 62 -9.04 -2.93 -8.60
CA THR A 62 -8.13 -3.53 -7.61
C THR A 62 -7.41 -2.45 -6.80
N VAL A 63 -7.01 -1.36 -7.46
CA VAL A 63 -6.37 -0.22 -6.81
C VAL A 63 -7.36 0.59 -5.99
N GLU A 64 -8.57 0.82 -6.50
CA GLU A 64 -9.66 1.43 -5.73
C GLU A 64 -9.91 0.68 -4.41
N ALA A 65 -10.05 -0.65 -4.50
CA ALA A 65 -10.28 -1.48 -3.31
C ALA A 65 -9.13 -1.39 -2.32
N LEU A 66 -7.88 -1.41 -2.80
CA LEU A 66 -6.70 -1.22 -1.96
C LEU A 66 -6.74 0.13 -1.24
N VAL A 67 -6.90 1.24 -1.98
CA VAL A 67 -6.85 2.59 -1.43
C VAL A 67 -7.97 2.79 -0.41
N LYS A 68 -9.17 2.29 -0.67
CA LYS A 68 -10.28 2.34 0.29
C LYS A 68 -10.00 1.54 1.56
N ASN A 69 -9.40 0.36 1.46
CA ASN A 69 -9.00 -0.42 2.63
C ASN A 69 -7.94 0.32 3.45
N LEU A 70 -6.98 0.98 2.79
CA LEU A 70 -5.96 1.78 3.48
C LEU A 70 -6.56 3.02 4.15
N ASN A 71 -7.49 3.74 3.50
CA ASN A 71 -8.21 4.85 4.14
C ASN A 71 -8.96 4.38 5.39
N GLN A 72 -9.66 3.25 5.29
CA GLN A 72 -10.40 2.67 6.42
C GLN A 72 -9.46 2.27 7.56
N LEU A 73 -8.34 1.64 7.24
CA LEU A 73 -7.33 1.28 8.23
C LEU A 73 -6.77 2.54 8.90
N ASN A 74 -6.37 3.55 8.14
CA ASN A 74 -5.82 4.78 8.68
C ASN A 74 -6.84 5.53 9.55
N LEU A 75 -8.11 5.56 9.15
CA LEU A 75 -9.19 6.18 9.92
C LEU A 75 -9.41 5.51 11.30
N LYS A 76 -9.18 4.19 11.43
CA LYS A 76 -9.23 3.51 12.75
C LYS A 76 -8.23 4.08 13.75
N HIS A 77 -7.14 4.66 13.25
CA HIS A 77 -6.04 5.24 14.02
C HIS A 77 -5.99 6.76 13.91
N GLU A 78 -7.14 7.41 13.69
CA GLU A 78 -7.24 8.88 13.60
C GLU A 78 -6.26 9.50 12.58
N GLN A 79 -6.01 8.79 11.47
CA GLN A 79 -5.07 9.17 10.41
C GLN A 79 -3.59 9.16 10.81
N GLN A 80 -3.22 8.49 11.92
CA GLN A 80 -1.85 8.46 12.43
C GLN A 80 -1.05 7.23 11.96
N LEU A 81 -1.67 6.26 11.29
CA LEU A 81 -0.97 5.05 10.82
C LEU A 81 -0.18 5.30 9.53
N ILE A 82 -0.74 6.09 8.60
CA ILE A 82 -0.15 6.41 7.31
C ILE A 82 0.13 7.91 7.28
N GLU A 83 1.40 8.28 7.44
CA GLU A 83 1.84 9.67 7.39
C GLU A 83 2.06 10.18 5.96
N THR A 84 2.18 11.51 5.81
CA THR A 84 2.33 12.18 4.50
C THR A 84 3.56 11.71 3.71
N ASP A 85 4.65 11.34 4.36
CA ASP A 85 5.83 10.83 3.66
C ASP A 85 5.65 9.36 3.23
N GLN A 86 5.00 8.55 4.08
CA GLN A 86 4.67 7.14 3.78
C GLN A 86 3.64 7.03 2.63
N CYS A 87 2.75 8.00 2.52
CA CYS A 87 1.81 8.14 1.42
C CYS A 87 2.47 8.08 0.04
N GLU A 88 3.52 8.87 -0.18
CA GLU A 88 4.23 8.87 -1.45
C GLU A 88 4.84 7.50 -1.72
N ASP A 89 5.42 6.89 -0.69
CA ASP A 89 6.03 5.57 -0.80
C ASP A 89 5.04 4.45 -1.14
N ILE A 90 3.84 4.48 -0.55
CA ILE A 90 2.73 3.57 -0.86
C ILE A 90 2.32 3.72 -2.32
N CYS A 91 2.19 4.96 -2.81
CA CYS A 91 1.76 5.19 -4.20
C CYS A 91 2.80 4.73 -5.21
N GLN A 92 4.08 4.98 -4.92
CA GLN A 92 5.17 4.44 -5.72
C GLN A 92 5.23 2.90 -5.68
N LEU A 93 4.93 2.26 -4.53
CA LEU A 93 4.85 0.81 -4.43
C LEU A 93 3.71 0.25 -5.29
N ILE A 94 2.52 0.85 -5.21
CA ILE A 94 1.36 0.46 -6.03
C ILE A 94 1.70 0.54 -7.51
N ARG A 95 2.27 1.67 -7.95
CA ARG A 95 2.71 1.88 -9.32
C ARG A 95 3.72 0.83 -9.75
N LEU A 96 4.74 0.57 -8.94
CA LEU A 96 5.78 -0.41 -9.24
C LEU A 96 5.18 -1.81 -9.44
N VAL A 97 4.25 -2.23 -8.59
CA VAL A 97 3.59 -3.55 -8.71
C VAL A 97 2.85 -3.67 -10.03
N ILE A 98 2.11 -2.64 -10.43
CA ILE A 98 1.31 -2.60 -11.65
C ILE A 98 2.20 -2.60 -12.89
N GLU A 99 3.27 -1.80 -12.89
CA GLU A 99 4.26 -1.77 -13.98
C GLU A 99 4.97 -3.12 -14.15
N LYS A 100 5.32 -3.80 -13.05
CA LYS A 100 5.92 -5.14 -13.11
C LYS A 100 4.95 -6.23 -13.55
N ALA A 101 3.65 -6.01 -13.42
CA ALA A 101 2.60 -6.87 -13.97
C ALA A 101 2.28 -6.55 -15.45
N GLY A 102 3.04 -5.66 -16.09
CA GLY A 102 2.90 -5.35 -17.52
C GLY A 102 1.86 -4.27 -17.83
N HIS A 103 1.36 -3.56 -16.82
CA HIS A 103 0.36 -2.50 -16.99
C HIS A 103 1.02 -1.13 -16.85
N GLU A 104 0.93 -0.30 -17.89
CA GLU A 104 1.42 1.08 -17.84
C GLU A 104 0.33 2.02 -17.31
N CYS A 105 0.68 2.80 -16.28
CA CYS A 105 -0.17 3.86 -15.74
C CYS A 105 0.55 5.20 -15.89
N ALA A 106 0.11 6.03 -16.85
CA ALA A 106 0.71 7.33 -17.12
C ALA A 106 0.47 8.35 -16.00
N THR A 107 -0.59 8.17 -15.23
CA THR A 107 -1.02 9.04 -14.14
C THR A 107 -1.10 8.27 -12.83
N ASP A 108 -1.07 9.01 -11.73
CA ASP A 108 -1.34 8.45 -10.42
C ASP A 108 -2.81 8.01 -10.30
N ILE A 109 -3.05 6.73 -10.56
CA ILE A 109 -4.38 6.12 -10.50
C ILE A 109 -4.94 6.05 -9.08
N THR A 110 -4.13 6.24 -8.05
CA THR A 110 -4.61 6.17 -6.65
C THR A 110 -5.28 7.47 -6.21
N ALA A 111 -5.02 8.58 -6.91
CA ALA A 111 -5.41 9.93 -6.51
C ALA A 111 -6.93 10.14 -6.38
N GLU A 112 -7.75 9.40 -7.14
CA GLU A 112 -9.20 9.54 -7.13
C GLU A 112 -9.84 9.11 -5.80
N TRP A 113 -9.31 8.06 -5.17
CA TRP A 113 -9.92 7.43 -3.99
C TRP A 113 -9.18 7.72 -2.69
N ARG A 114 -8.10 8.47 -2.79
CA ARG A 114 -7.20 8.74 -1.69
C ARG A 114 -7.84 9.74 -0.73
N GLU A 115 -8.08 9.30 0.49
CA GLU A 115 -8.54 10.15 1.59
C GLU A 115 -7.42 10.37 2.60
N TRP A 116 -6.61 9.31 2.82
CA TRP A 116 -5.57 9.17 3.84
C TRP A 116 -6.04 9.63 5.22
#